data_AF-A0A1G3LYH5-F1
#
_entry.id   AF-A0A1G3LYH5-F1
#
_cell.length_a   1.000
_cell.length_b   1.000
_cell.length_c   1.000
_cell.angle_alpha   90.00
_cell.angle_beta   90.00
_cell.angle_gamma   90.00
#
_symmetry.space_group_name_H-M   'P 1'
#
loop_
_entity.id
_entity.type
_entity.pdbx_description
1 polymer ?
#
loop_
_entity_poly.entity_id
_entity_poly.type
_entity_poly.pdbx_seq_one_letter_code
_entity_poly.pdbx_strand_id
1 'polypeptide(L)'
;MRERYSPFGNAAAIVTLAVAFAASLLSSCGYADAFMVARANSLHRAGYVHEAAALYLKAGAGTEPVASYNLANIFMALGEKAPARSMYEAAIASGEAGIAARSWYNLGAASYSRGEYPEAAAAFRKALEALATAEAGRDADLALEASRAFELALKAHDDRRDAGVTERSRYGSGRPDGEPQPFALSSTDEKTLFAPGDYESGAVEDH
;
A
#
# COMPACT_ATOMS: atom_id res chain seq x y z
N MET A 1 57.15 -36.35 35.67
CA MET A 1 56.66 -37.28 34.62
C MET A 1 55.86 -36.46 33.62
N ARG A 2 56.22 -36.52 32.33
CA ARG A 2 55.78 -35.61 31.26
C ARG A 2 54.28 -35.74 30.97
N GLU A 3 53.54 -34.63 31.00
CA GLU A 3 52.21 -34.51 30.39
C GLU A 3 52.34 -34.74 28.88
N ARG A 4 51.67 -35.78 28.38
CA ARG A 4 51.60 -36.06 26.95
C ARG A 4 50.59 -35.11 26.33
N TYR A 5 51.08 -33.99 25.82
CA TYR A 5 50.36 -33.16 24.87
C TYR A 5 50.16 -33.96 23.58
N SER A 6 48.92 -34.34 23.28
CA SER A 6 48.58 -34.99 22.01
C SER A 6 48.34 -33.90 20.95
N PRO A 7 49.12 -33.85 19.86
CA PRO A 7 49.00 -32.78 18.86
C PRO A 7 47.73 -32.89 17.99
N PHE A 8 46.97 -33.98 18.13
CA PHE A 8 45.81 -34.29 17.28
C PHE A 8 44.47 -33.74 17.80
N GLY A 9 44.37 -33.35 19.09
CA GLY A 9 43.14 -32.79 19.64
C GLY A 9 42.81 -31.40 19.11
N ASN A 10 43.83 -30.58 18.88
CA ASN A 10 43.65 -29.18 18.47
C ASN A 10 43.34 -29.04 16.99
N ALA A 11 43.92 -29.88 16.12
CA ALA A 11 43.66 -29.81 14.68
C ALA A 11 42.22 -30.22 14.33
N ALA A 12 41.69 -31.27 14.95
CA ALA A 12 40.29 -31.70 14.73
C ALA A 12 39.29 -30.65 15.24
N ALA A 13 39.57 -30.01 16.39
CA ALA A 13 38.77 -28.94 16.94
C ALA A 13 38.79 -27.67 16.07
N ILE A 14 39.96 -27.30 15.52
CA ILE A 14 40.09 -26.15 14.61
C ILE A 14 39.35 -26.40 13.30
N VAL A 15 39.44 -27.62 12.75
CA VAL A 15 38.73 -27.98 11.51
C VAL A 15 37.21 -27.98 11.71
N THR A 16 36.71 -28.50 12.83
CA THR A 16 35.28 -28.45 13.15
C THR A 16 34.78 -27.03 13.40
N LEU A 17 35.57 -26.18 14.06
CA LEU A 17 35.25 -24.76 14.24
C LEU A 17 35.22 -24.00 12.91
N ALA A 18 36.16 -24.29 11.99
CA ALA A 18 36.20 -23.69 10.67
C ALA A 18 35.03 -24.14 9.78
N VAL A 19 34.63 -25.42 9.84
CA VAL A 19 33.46 -25.94 9.13
C VAL A 19 32.16 -25.37 9.71
N ALA A 20 32.05 -25.20 11.04
CA ALA A 20 30.90 -24.58 11.67
C ALA A 20 30.80 -23.07 11.37
N PHE A 21 31.94 -22.37 11.30
CA PHE A 21 32.02 -20.96 10.90
C PHE A 21 31.68 -20.78 9.41
N ALA A 22 32.16 -21.67 8.54
CA ALA A 22 31.76 -21.69 7.13
C ALA A 22 30.28 -22.04 6.97
N ALA A 23 29.74 -23.00 7.71
CA ALA A 23 28.32 -23.36 7.67
C ALA A 23 27.40 -22.23 8.19
N SER A 24 27.86 -21.43 9.14
CA SER A 24 27.12 -20.24 9.63
C SER A 24 27.23 -19.04 8.68
N LEU A 25 28.32 -18.94 7.89
CA LEU A 25 28.38 -18.03 6.74
C LEU A 25 27.49 -18.51 5.56
N LEU A 26 27.21 -19.81 5.49
CA LEU A 26 26.24 -20.43 4.57
C LEU A 26 24.79 -20.45 5.11
N SER A 27 24.50 -19.78 6.24
CA SER A 27 23.13 -19.38 6.63
C SER A 27 22.62 -18.32 5.64
N SER A 28 22.42 -18.80 4.42
CA SER A 28 22.38 -18.11 3.14
C SER A 28 21.00 -17.58 2.77
N CYS A 29 20.08 -17.48 3.74
CA CYS A 29 18.71 -17.01 3.46
C CYS A 29 18.74 -15.65 2.76
N GLY A 30 19.53 -14.67 3.26
CA GLY A 30 19.59 -13.35 2.61
C GLY A 30 20.26 -13.33 1.22
N TYR A 31 21.25 -14.20 0.96
CA TYR A 31 21.95 -14.20 -0.35
C TYR A 31 21.12 -14.88 -1.44
N ALA A 32 20.43 -15.97 -1.08
CA ALA A 32 19.51 -16.65 -1.98
C ALA A 32 18.34 -15.73 -2.37
N ASP A 33 17.79 -14.99 -1.40
CA ASP A 33 16.67 -14.07 -1.62
C ASP A 33 17.07 -12.90 -2.53
N ALA A 34 18.21 -12.25 -2.26
CA ALA A 34 18.73 -11.17 -3.09
C ALA A 34 18.98 -11.59 -4.56
N PHE A 35 19.53 -12.80 -4.77
CA PHE A 35 19.69 -13.35 -6.11
C PHE A 35 18.35 -13.60 -6.81
N MET A 36 17.36 -14.14 -6.09
CA MET A 36 16.02 -14.37 -6.62
C MET A 36 15.33 -13.05 -6.99
N VAL A 37 15.43 -12.02 -6.15
CA VAL A 37 14.94 -10.66 -6.44
C VAL A 37 15.63 -10.08 -7.68
N ALA A 38 16.95 -10.19 -7.79
CA ALA A 38 17.69 -9.68 -8.96
C ALA A 38 17.25 -10.37 -10.26
N ARG A 39 17.06 -11.69 -10.22
CA ARG A 39 16.54 -12.45 -11.37
C ARG A 39 15.09 -12.08 -11.69
N ALA A 40 14.23 -11.90 -10.68
CA ALA A 40 12.84 -11.48 -10.86
C ALA A 40 12.76 -10.08 -11.50
N ASN A 41 13.61 -9.14 -11.06
CA ASN A 41 13.75 -7.83 -11.68
C ASN A 41 14.12 -7.93 -13.17
N SER A 42 15.01 -8.86 -13.53
CA SER A 42 15.37 -9.09 -14.93
C SER A 42 14.22 -9.64 -15.76
N LEU A 43 13.46 -10.60 -15.23
CA LEU A 43 12.28 -11.15 -15.89
C LEU A 43 11.20 -10.09 -16.09
N HIS A 44 10.96 -9.28 -15.05
CA HIS A 44 9.98 -8.21 -15.10
C HIS A 44 10.33 -7.18 -16.19
N ARG A 45 11.59 -6.75 -16.27
CA ARG A 45 12.07 -5.85 -17.34
C ARG A 45 11.95 -6.46 -18.74
N ALA A 46 12.01 -7.78 -18.86
CA ALA A 46 11.83 -8.50 -20.12
C ALA A 46 10.34 -8.77 -20.46
N GLY A 47 9.39 -8.33 -19.63
CA GLY A 47 7.95 -8.48 -19.85
C GLY A 47 7.35 -9.80 -19.35
N TYR A 48 8.14 -10.68 -18.74
CA TYR A 48 7.69 -11.94 -18.15
C TYR A 48 7.10 -11.69 -16.75
N VAL A 49 5.94 -11.04 -16.72
CA VAL A 49 5.32 -10.50 -15.49
C VAL A 49 4.90 -11.62 -14.53
N HIS A 50 4.34 -12.72 -15.02
CA HIS A 50 3.89 -13.83 -14.18
C HIS A 50 5.06 -14.61 -13.57
N GLU A 51 6.10 -14.85 -14.35
CA GLU A 51 7.33 -15.51 -13.90
C GLU A 51 8.08 -14.66 -12.88
N ALA A 52 8.13 -13.34 -13.10
CA ALA A 52 8.68 -12.40 -12.12
C ALA A 52 7.89 -12.44 -10.81
N ALA A 53 6.56 -12.40 -10.87
CA ALA A 53 5.70 -12.45 -9.69
C ALA A 53 5.91 -13.75 -8.88
N ALA A 54 5.94 -14.90 -9.55
CA ALA A 54 6.21 -16.18 -8.92
C ALA A 54 7.59 -16.20 -8.25
N LEU A 55 8.59 -15.56 -8.87
CA LEU A 55 9.94 -15.50 -8.32
C LEU A 55 10.07 -14.54 -7.13
N TYR A 56 9.35 -13.40 -7.11
CA TYR A 56 9.28 -12.54 -5.93
C TYR A 56 8.60 -13.25 -4.74
N LEU A 57 7.51 -13.99 -5.00
CA LEU A 57 6.88 -14.82 -3.96
C LEU A 57 7.87 -15.84 -3.39
N LYS A 58 8.64 -16.51 -4.27
CA LYS A 58 9.69 -17.44 -3.85
C LYS A 58 10.83 -16.76 -3.09
N ALA A 59 11.12 -15.50 -3.39
CA ALA A 59 12.11 -14.68 -2.69
C ALA A 59 11.61 -14.15 -1.34
N GLY A 60 10.41 -14.54 -0.90
CA GLY A 60 9.89 -14.16 0.41
C GLY A 60 9.10 -12.85 0.42
N ALA A 61 8.44 -12.47 -0.68
CA ALA A 61 7.47 -11.36 -0.64
C ALA A 61 6.45 -11.57 0.51
N GLY A 62 6.24 -10.53 1.31
CA GLY A 62 5.57 -10.57 2.61
C GLY A 62 6.52 -10.39 3.79
N THR A 63 7.79 -10.78 3.65
CA THR A 63 8.85 -10.60 4.66
C THR A 63 10.10 -9.93 4.12
N GLU A 64 10.45 -10.18 2.86
CA GLU A 64 11.56 -9.53 2.17
C GLU A 64 11.04 -8.22 1.52
N PRO A 65 11.56 -7.04 1.94
CA PRO A 65 10.97 -5.76 1.58
C PRO A 65 11.05 -5.43 0.09
N VAL A 66 12.15 -5.79 -0.58
CA VAL A 66 12.34 -5.44 -2.01
C VAL A 66 11.39 -6.27 -2.89
N ALA A 67 11.27 -7.57 -2.63
CA ALA A 67 10.35 -8.49 -3.28
C ALA A 67 8.90 -8.07 -3.04
N SER A 68 8.56 -7.67 -1.81
CA SER A 68 7.24 -7.17 -1.46
C SER A 68 6.90 -5.92 -2.26
N TYR A 69 7.78 -4.92 -2.28
CA TYR A 69 7.60 -3.70 -3.06
C TYR A 69 7.46 -3.99 -4.56
N ASN A 70 8.32 -4.83 -5.13
CA ASN A 70 8.29 -5.12 -6.57
C ASN A 70 7.06 -5.95 -6.98
N LEU A 71 6.64 -6.90 -6.14
CA LEU A 71 5.40 -7.65 -6.37
C LEU A 71 4.17 -6.73 -6.26
N ALA A 72 4.18 -5.76 -5.35
CA ALA A 72 3.14 -4.75 -5.25
C ALA A 72 3.02 -3.92 -6.54
N ASN A 73 4.15 -3.53 -7.14
CA ASN A 73 4.18 -2.83 -8.44
C ASN A 73 3.54 -3.67 -9.55
N ILE A 74 3.82 -4.98 -9.59
CA ILE A 74 3.19 -5.91 -10.54
C ILE A 74 1.68 -5.95 -10.32
N PHE A 75 1.21 -6.14 -9.08
CA PHE A 75 -0.21 -6.16 -8.79
C PHE A 75 -0.90 -4.84 -9.17
N MET A 76 -0.27 -3.69 -8.92
CA MET A 76 -0.79 -2.40 -9.37
C MET A 76 -0.92 -2.32 -10.89
N ALA A 77 0.08 -2.77 -11.63
CA ALA A 77 0.05 -2.77 -13.10
C ALA A 77 -1.03 -3.70 -13.67
N LEU A 78 -1.35 -4.78 -12.96
CA LEU A 78 -2.44 -5.69 -13.30
C LEU A 78 -3.83 -5.19 -12.84
N GLY A 79 -3.90 -4.08 -12.09
CA GLY A 79 -5.15 -3.55 -11.53
C GLY A 79 -5.59 -4.21 -10.23
N GLU A 80 -4.79 -5.12 -9.68
CA GLU A 80 -5.05 -5.88 -8.46
C GLU A 80 -4.71 -5.06 -7.20
N LYS A 81 -5.57 -4.07 -6.90
CA LYS A 81 -5.31 -3.04 -5.88
C LYS A 81 -5.19 -3.58 -4.45
N ALA A 82 -6.03 -4.54 -4.07
CA ALA A 82 -6.03 -5.09 -2.72
C ALA A 82 -4.74 -5.87 -2.40
N PRO A 83 -4.29 -6.84 -3.22
CA PRO A 83 -3.02 -7.52 -2.97
C PRO A 83 -1.81 -6.58 -3.15
N ALA A 84 -1.86 -5.62 -4.07
CA ALA A 84 -0.83 -4.58 -4.17
C ALA A 84 -0.65 -3.83 -2.86
N ARG A 85 -1.76 -3.37 -2.26
CA ARG A 85 -1.74 -2.66 -0.98
C ARG A 85 -1.15 -3.51 0.14
N SER A 86 -1.55 -4.77 0.25
CA SER A 86 -0.99 -5.69 1.25
C SER A 86 0.53 -5.84 1.11
N MET A 87 1.04 -5.93 -0.13
CA MET A 87 2.47 -6.06 -0.37
C MET A 87 3.25 -4.75 -0.10
N TYR A 88 2.68 -3.58 -0.41
CA TYR A 88 3.27 -2.30 0.02
C TYR A 88 3.30 -2.16 1.55
N GLU A 89 2.22 -2.56 2.24
CA GLU A 89 2.17 -2.52 3.70
C GLU A 89 3.22 -3.43 4.33
N ALA A 90 3.43 -4.63 3.77
CA ALA A 90 4.54 -5.51 4.18
C ALA A 90 5.92 -4.86 3.95
N ALA A 91 6.13 -4.23 2.80
CA ALA A 91 7.38 -3.53 2.48
C ALA A 91 7.64 -2.36 3.46
N ILE A 92 6.59 -1.61 3.82
CA ILE A 92 6.66 -0.51 4.80
C ILE A 92 7.00 -1.04 6.20
N ALA A 93 6.41 -2.18 6.60
CA ALA A 93 6.61 -2.77 7.91
C ALA A 93 8.04 -3.27 8.16
N SER A 94 8.86 -3.41 7.11
CA SER A 94 10.28 -3.77 7.23
C SER A 94 11.13 -2.72 7.97
N GLY A 95 10.69 -1.46 7.98
CA GLY A 95 11.46 -0.35 8.54
C GLY A 95 12.56 0.21 7.62
N GLU A 96 12.74 -0.34 6.42
CA GLU A 96 13.69 0.20 5.45
C GLU A 96 13.19 1.52 4.85
N ALA A 97 13.77 2.64 5.28
CA ALA A 97 13.32 4.00 4.96
C ALA A 97 13.11 4.24 3.45
N GLY A 98 14.06 3.84 2.61
CA GLY A 98 13.94 4.03 1.15
C GLY A 98 12.83 3.18 0.51
N ILE A 99 12.61 1.95 0.99
CA ILE A 99 11.53 1.09 0.50
C ILE A 99 10.18 1.58 1.02
N ALA A 100 10.10 1.99 2.27
CA ALA A 100 8.90 2.58 2.86
C ALA A 100 8.50 3.85 2.11
N ALA A 101 9.46 4.73 1.78
CA ALA A 101 9.22 5.94 1.01
C ALA A 101 8.60 5.65 -0.36
N ARG A 102 9.21 4.77 -1.15
CA ARG A 102 8.68 4.35 -2.47
C ARG A 102 7.31 3.70 -2.37
N SER A 103 7.08 2.90 -1.33
CA SER A 103 5.79 2.23 -1.10
C SER A 103 4.69 3.24 -0.76
N TRP A 104 4.97 4.20 0.14
CA TRP A 104 4.04 5.29 0.46
C TRP A 104 3.74 6.18 -0.74
N TYR A 105 4.77 6.50 -1.54
CA TYR A 105 4.59 7.26 -2.77
C TYR A 105 3.63 6.55 -3.74
N ASN A 106 3.84 5.26 -3.99
CA ASN A 106 2.98 4.50 -4.91
C ASN A 106 1.55 4.34 -4.39
N LEU A 107 1.36 4.15 -3.08
CA LEU A 107 0.02 4.18 -2.46
C LEU A 107 -0.64 5.55 -2.63
N GLY A 108 0.12 6.64 -2.48
CA GLY A 108 -0.36 8.00 -2.71
C GLY A 108 -0.79 8.23 -4.15
N ALA A 109 0.02 7.81 -5.11
CA ALA A 109 -0.31 7.88 -6.54
C ALA A 109 -1.57 7.08 -6.88
N ALA A 110 -1.71 5.87 -6.31
CA ALA A 110 -2.89 5.04 -6.48
C ALA A 110 -4.16 5.71 -5.92
N SER A 111 -4.09 6.33 -4.74
CA SER A 111 -5.20 7.11 -4.18
C SER A 111 -5.52 8.36 -5.00
N TYR A 112 -4.49 9.07 -5.46
CA TYR A 112 -4.66 10.26 -6.31
C TYR A 112 -5.41 9.92 -7.59
N SER A 113 -5.04 8.82 -8.27
CA SER A 113 -5.70 8.37 -9.50
C SER A 113 -7.18 8.01 -9.32
N ARG A 114 -7.58 7.65 -8.08
CA ARG A 114 -8.98 7.36 -7.71
C ARG A 114 -9.74 8.61 -7.26
N GLY A 115 -9.09 9.76 -7.24
CA GLY A 115 -9.64 10.99 -6.71
C GLY A 115 -9.65 11.04 -5.17
N GLU A 116 -9.02 10.11 -4.47
CA GLU A 116 -8.93 10.11 -3.00
C GLU A 116 -7.79 11.04 -2.56
N TYR A 117 -8.00 12.35 -2.76
CA TYR A 117 -6.96 13.36 -2.59
C TYR A 117 -6.47 13.53 -1.13
N PRO A 118 -7.33 13.50 -0.09
CA PRO A 118 -6.87 13.51 1.30
C PRO A 118 -5.96 12.32 1.63
N GLU A 119 -6.34 11.13 1.19
CA GLU A 119 -5.58 9.89 1.39
C GLU A 119 -4.26 9.93 0.62
N ALA A 120 -4.27 10.46 -0.61
CA ALA A 120 -3.06 10.68 -1.40
C ALA A 120 -2.08 11.63 -0.70
N ALA A 121 -2.57 12.78 -0.22
CA ALA A 121 -1.76 13.75 0.50
C ALA A 121 -1.16 13.13 1.78
N ALA A 122 -1.95 12.37 2.54
CA ALA A 122 -1.45 11.67 3.73
C ALA A 122 -0.34 10.65 3.39
N ALA A 123 -0.47 9.92 2.29
CA ALA A 123 0.53 8.96 1.84
C ALA A 123 1.82 9.65 1.35
N PHE A 124 1.73 10.71 0.54
CA PHE A 124 2.91 11.46 0.09
C PHE A 124 3.65 12.11 1.26
N ARG A 125 2.94 12.62 2.27
CA ARG A 125 3.57 13.12 3.50
C ARG A 125 4.36 12.02 4.21
N LYS A 126 3.81 10.81 4.36
CA LYS A 126 4.54 9.67 4.94
C LYS A 126 5.76 9.26 4.12
N ALA A 127 5.70 9.39 2.79
CA ALA A 127 6.86 9.16 1.94
C ALA A 127 7.99 10.16 2.26
N LEU A 128 7.66 11.45 2.40
CA LEU A 128 8.61 12.49 2.78
C LEU A 128 9.19 12.27 4.20
N GLU A 129 8.37 11.86 5.15
CA GLU A 129 8.81 11.51 6.51
C GLU A 129 9.80 10.33 6.50
N ALA A 130 9.53 9.30 5.70
CA ALA A 130 10.46 8.18 5.53
C ALA A 130 11.77 8.60 4.83
N LEU A 131 11.71 9.53 3.87
CA LEU A 131 12.92 10.05 3.20
C LEU A 131 13.76 10.92 4.13
N ALA A 132 13.15 11.65 5.06
CA ALA A 132 13.85 12.47 6.03
C ALA A 132 14.68 11.63 7.02
N THR A 133 14.31 10.37 7.25
CA THR A 133 15.06 9.43 8.09
C THR A 133 16.05 8.57 7.30
N ALA A 134 15.90 8.49 5.97
CA ALA A 134 16.88 7.85 5.10
C ALA A 134 18.20 8.64 5.09
N GLU A 135 19.32 7.96 4.83
CA GLU A 135 20.61 8.65 4.65
C GLU A 135 20.49 9.76 3.61
N ALA A 136 20.81 10.99 4.04
CA ALA A 136 20.61 12.20 3.26
C ALA A 136 21.30 12.09 1.89
N GLY A 137 20.51 12.26 0.82
CA GLY A 137 21.01 12.41 -0.56
C GLY A 137 20.84 11.20 -1.48
N ARG A 138 20.47 10.01 -0.99
CA ARG A 138 20.28 8.84 -1.89
C ARG A 138 19.01 8.89 -2.73
N ASP A 139 17.97 9.59 -2.27
CA ASP A 139 16.65 9.62 -2.89
C ASP A 139 16.13 11.06 -3.06
N ALA A 140 17.01 12.02 -3.38
CA ALA A 140 16.66 13.45 -3.51
C ALA A 140 15.60 13.71 -4.60
N ASP A 141 15.68 12.98 -5.72
CA ASP A 141 14.70 13.08 -6.80
C ASP A 141 13.31 12.62 -6.34
N LEU A 142 13.24 11.49 -5.62
CA LEU A 142 11.98 11.00 -5.05
C LEU A 142 11.41 11.97 -4.00
N ALA A 143 12.24 12.64 -3.21
CA ALA A 143 11.79 13.65 -2.26
C ALA A 143 11.16 14.86 -2.98
N LEU A 144 11.78 15.31 -4.08
CA LEU A 144 11.23 16.38 -4.90
C LEU A 144 9.90 15.97 -5.55
N GLU A 145 9.83 14.76 -6.09
CA GLU A 145 8.61 14.21 -6.68
C GLU A 145 7.49 14.06 -5.65
N ALA A 146 7.79 13.51 -4.47
CA ALA A 146 6.83 13.35 -3.39
C ALA A 146 6.31 14.72 -2.88
N SER A 147 7.18 15.73 -2.81
CA SER A 147 6.79 17.11 -2.43
C SER A 147 5.81 17.72 -3.43
N ARG A 148 6.12 17.60 -4.73
CA ARG A 148 5.23 18.06 -5.81
C ARG A 148 3.90 17.31 -5.81
N ALA A 149 3.94 15.99 -5.62
CA ALA A 149 2.75 15.17 -5.59
C ALA A 149 1.86 15.49 -4.37
N PHE A 150 2.47 15.79 -3.22
CA PHE A 150 1.76 16.26 -2.03
C PHE A 150 1.04 17.59 -2.27
N GLU A 151 1.74 18.59 -2.81
CA GLU A 151 1.13 19.89 -3.16
C GLU A 151 -0.02 19.74 -4.17
N LEU A 152 0.18 18.90 -5.19
CA LEU A 152 -0.84 18.62 -6.19
C LEU A 152 -2.09 17.95 -5.58
N ALA A 153 -1.90 17.02 -4.63
CA ALA A 153 -2.99 16.38 -3.92
C ALA A 153 -3.78 17.38 -3.07
N LEU A 154 -3.11 18.29 -2.36
CA LEU A 154 -3.78 19.34 -1.57
C LEU A 154 -4.58 20.28 -2.47
N LYS A 155 -3.98 20.76 -3.57
CA LYS A 155 -4.68 21.61 -4.52
C LYS A 155 -5.92 20.93 -5.11
N ALA A 156 -5.79 19.68 -5.52
CA ALA A 156 -6.90 18.94 -6.09
C ALA A 156 -8.03 18.71 -5.06
N HIS A 157 -7.69 18.56 -3.77
CA HIS A 157 -8.66 18.49 -2.68
C HIS A 157 -9.43 19.81 -2.51
N ASP A 158 -8.73 20.94 -2.48
CA ASP A 158 -9.33 22.27 -2.39
C ASP A 158 -10.22 22.57 -3.61
N ASP A 159 -9.73 22.31 -4.82
CA ASP A 159 -10.48 22.50 -6.07
C ASP A 159 -11.79 21.68 -6.07
N ARG A 160 -11.75 20.43 -5.56
CA ARG A 160 -12.97 19.61 -5.44
C ARG A 160 -13.91 20.16 -4.37
N ARG A 161 -13.38 20.58 -3.22
CA ARG A 161 -14.20 21.16 -2.14
C ARG A 161 -14.95 22.38 -2.66
N ASP A 162 -14.24 23.26 -3.36
CA ASP A 162 -14.79 24.51 -3.87
C ASP A 162 -15.81 24.24 -4.99
N ALA A 163 -15.54 23.28 -5.88
CA ALA A 163 -16.52 22.82 -6.87
C ALA A 163 -17.82 22.33 -6.18
N GLY A 164 -17.71 21.51 -5.13
CA GLY A 164 -18.87 21.04 -4.36
C GLY A 164 -19.65 22.16 -3.66
N VAL A 165 -18.98 23.24 -3.22
CA VAL A 165 -19.65 24.44 -2.67
C VAL A 165 -20.42 25.18 -3.77
N THR A 166 -19.81 25.36 -4.95
CA THR A 166 -20.49 26.03 -6.08
C THR A 166 -21.70 25.25 -6.57
N GLU A 167 -21.64 23.92 -6.63
CA GLU A 167 -22.79 23.08 -6.99
C GLU A 167 -23.92 23.21 -5.97
N ARG A 168 -23.63 23.13 -4.65
CA ARG A 168 -24.66 23.33 -3.62
C ARG A 168 -25.28 24.72 -3.67
N SER A 169 -24.49 25.76 -3.94
CA SER A 169 -24.99 27.12 -4.07
C SER A 169 -25.93 27.26 -5.29
N ARG A 170 -25.61 26.61 -6.42
CA ARG A 170 -26.44 26.64 -7.64
C ARG A 170 -27.83 25.99 -7.45
N TYR A 171 -27.95 25.03 -6.55
CA TYR A 171 -29.25 24.42 -6.19
C TYR A 171 -29.91 25.06 -4.96
N GLY A 172 -29.18 25.87 -4.18
CA GLY A 172 -29.65 26.51 -2.95
C GLY A 172 -30.00 28.00 -3.07
N SER A 173 -29.62 28.68 -4.15
CA SER A 173 -30.05 30.06 -4.40
C SER A 173 -31.41 30.07 -5.09
N GLY A 174 -32.47 30.06 -4.26
CA GLY A 174 -33.76 30.62 -4.65
C GLY A 174 -33.55 32.00 -5.29
N ARG A 175 -34.29 32.23 -6.36
CA ARG A 175 -34.24 33.41 -7.23
C ARG A 175 -34.37 34.72 -6.44
N PRO A 176 -33.92 35.86 -6.99
CA PRO A 176 -34.06 37.19 -6.38
C PRO A 176 -35.51 37.69 -6.25
N ASP A 177 -36.53 36.90 -6.64
CA ASP A 177 -37.95 37.25 -6.65
C ASP A 177 -38.70 36.84 -5.36
N GLY A 178 -38.06 36.20 -4.39
CA GLY A 178 -38.57 36.08 -3.01
C GLY A 178 -39.81 35.20 -2.82
N GLU A 179 -40.28 34.49 -3.85
CA GLU A 179 -41.43 33.59 -3.75
C GLU A 179 -40.98 32.17 -3.34
N PRO A 180 -41.37 31.66 -2.16
CA PRO A 180 -41.05 30.29 -1.76
C PRO A 180 -41.88 29.30 -2.60
N GLN A 181 -41.21 28.45 -3.38
CA GLN A 181 -41.82 27.25 -3.94
C GLN A 181 -41.86 26.15 -2.87
N PRO A 182 -43.05 25.60 -2.53
CA PRO A 182 -43.14 24.49 -1.61
C PRO A 182 -42.78 23.20 -2.36
N PHE A 183 -41.51 22.82 -2.34
CA PHE A 183 -41.15 21.41 -2.49
C PHE A 183 -40.78 20.87 -1.12
N ALA A 184 -41.83 20.51 -0.38
CA ALA A 184 -41.74 19.69 0.80
C ALA A 184 -41.26 18.29 0.38
N LEU A 185 -40.00 17.99 0.65
CA LEU A 185 -39.65 16.66 1.13
C LEU A 185 -39.29 16.82 2.61
N SER A 186 -40.30 16.51 3.41
CA SER A 186 -40.27 16.39 4.86
C SER A 186 -38.99 15.73 5.34
N SER A 187 -38.14 16.50 6.02
CA SER A 187 -37.25 15.95 7.02
C SER A 187 -38.03 15.86 8.33
N THR A 188 -38.59 14.70 8.67
CA THR A 188 -38.53 14.08 10.01
C THR A 188 -39.14 12.66 9.90
N ASP A 189 -38.63 11.73 10.70
CA ASP A 189 -39.09 10.36 10.92
C ASP A 189 -38.54 9.28 9.99
N GLU A 190 -37.22 9.09 10.11
CA GLU A 190 -36.64 7.75 10.07
C GLU A 190 -37.14 6.95 11.29
N LYS A 191 -38.38 6.43 11.21
CA LYS A 191 -38.88 5.36 12.07
C LYS A 191 -39.60 4.32 11.23
N THR A 192 -38.90 3.21 11.02
CA THR A 192 -39.42 1.85 10.85
C THR A 192 -40.50 1.64 9.78
N LEU A 193 -40.13 1.14 8.61
CA LEU A 193 -41.08 0.61 7.61
C LEU A 193 -40.61 -0.70 6.97
N PHE A 194 -39.96 -1.55 7.76
CA PHE A 194 -39.79 -2.97 7.44
C PHE A 194 -40.09 -3.83 8.68
N ALA A 195 -41.37 -4.18 8.86
CA ALA A 195 -41.89 -5.43 9.42
C ALA A 195 -43.44 -5.38 9.47
N PRO A 196 -44.13 -6.53 9.40
CA PRO A 196 -45.38 -6.71 8.66
C PRO A 196 -46.63 -6.78 9.56
N GLY A 197 -47.81 -6.60 8.97
CA GLY A 197 -49.06 -6.98 9.64
C GLY A 197 -50.32 -6.30 9.10
N ASP A 198 -51.13 -7.13 8.43
CA ASP A 198 -52.56 -7.33 8.66
C ASP A 198 -53.55 -6.18 8.39
N TYR A 199 -54.25 -6.30 7.26
CA TYR A 199 -55.67 -5.94 7.19
C TYR A 199 -56.44 -6.99 6.39
N GLU A 200 -57.16 -7.82 7.15
CA GLU A 200 -58.37 -8.48 6.70
C GLU A 200 -59.45 -7.47 6.27
N SER A 201 -60.35 -8.01 5.46
CA SER A 201 -61.77 -7.66 5.31
C SER A 201 -62.14 -6.59 4.28
N GLY A 202 -62.82 -7.10 3.25
CA GLY A 202 -63.51 -6.34 2.21
C GLY A 202 -64.19 -7.30 1.24
N ALA A 203 -65.18 -8.04 1.75
CA ALA A 203 -66.06 -8.90 0.96
C ALA A 203 -66.99 -8.07 0.05
N VAL A 204 -67.15 -8.49 -1.22
CA VAL A 204 -68.36 -8.53 -2.08
C VAL A 204 -67.99 -9.40 -3.31
N GLU A 205 -68.30 -10.70 -3.38
CA GLU A 205 -69.50 -11.36 -3.97
C GLU A 205 -69.58 -11.46 -5.52
N ASP A 206 -69.88 -12.70 -5.97
CA ASP A 206 -70.48 -13.21 -7.21
C ASP A 206 -69.83 -12.99 -8.60
N HIS A 207 -69.20 -14.03 -9.15
CA HIS A 207 -69.78 -15.01 -10.10
C HIS A 207 -68.81 -16.15 -10.43
#